data_AF-A0A8R2F9A7-F1
#
_entry.id   AF-A0A8R2F9A7-F1
#
_cell.length_a   1.000
_cell.length_b   1.000
_cell.length_c   1.000
_cell.angle_alpha   90.00
_cell.angle_beta   90.00
_cell.angle_gamma   90.00
#
_symmetry.space_group_name_H-M   'P 1'
#
loop_
_entity.id
_entity.type
_entity.pdbx_description
1 polymer ?
#
loop_
_entity_poly.entity_id
_entity_poly.type
_entity_poly.pdbx_seq_one_letter_code
_entity_poly.pdbx_strand_id
1 'polypeptide(L)'
;MSSSERNEERNFILECIQVYRDHSALWEIKSDDYMDRNKKNHAYDVLLKKYQERFPTATLDDVKKKFNSLRTNYRKELKKVNDSRKSGAGLEDIYQSHLWYFNEMHFLRDQETPAKSRSTLQILPPPKVANTSNVDDQIDEITETVGEV
;
A
#
# COMPACT_ATOMS: atom_id res chain seq x y z
N MET A 1 -2.29 -29.43 -20.52
CA MET A 1 -2.68 -29.31 -19.11
C MET A 1 -4.06 -29.89 -18.91
N SER A 2 -4.13 -31.06 -18.29
CA SER A 2 -5.35 -31.71 -17.85
C SER A 2 -6.07 -30.85 -16.80
N SER A 3 -7.39 -31.01 -16.67
CA SER A 3 -8.15 -30.33 -15.62
C SER A 3 -7.68 -30.73 -14.21
N SER A 4 -7.13 -31.93 -14.03
CA SER A 4 -6.56 -32.40 -12.75
C SER A 4 -5.36 -31.57 -12.32
N GLU A 5 -4.39 -31.38 -13.21
CA GLU A 5 -3.14 -30.65 -12.95
C GLU A 5 -3.42 -29.19 -12.53
N ARG A 6 -4.42 -28.55 -13.14
CA ARG A 6 -4.84 -27.19 -12.76
C ARG A 6 -5.43 -27.12 -11.36
N ASN A 7 -6.18 -28.14 -10.94
CA ASN A 7 -6.76 -28.19 -9.60
C ASN A 7 -5.69 -28.46 -8.54
N GLU A 8 -4.74 -29.36 -8.83
CA GLU A 8 -3.60 -29.63 -7.96
C GLU A 8 -2.74 -28.37 -7.75
N GLU A 9 -2.45 -27.63 -8.83
CA GLU A 9 -1.71 -26.37 -8.71
C GLU A 9 -2.48 -25.33 -7.87
N ARG A 10 -3.80 -25.23 -8.04
CA ARG A 10 -4.62 -24.32 -7.22
C ARG A 10 -4.55 -24.70 -5.75
N ASN A 11 -4.74 -25.98 -5.43
CA ASN A 11 -4.68 -26.47 -4.06
C ASN A 11 -3.31 -26.20 -3.42
N PHE A 12 -2.23 -26.45 -4.16
CA PHE A 12 -0.88 -26.15 -3.69
C PHE A 12 -0.68 -24.66 -3.38
N ILE A 13 -1.20 -23.77 -4.21
CA ILE A 13 -1.14 -22.33 -3.93
C ILE A 13 -2.01 -21.97 -2.72
N LEU A 14 -3.16 -22.61 -2.50
CA LEU A 14 -3.96 -22.41 -1.27
C LEU A 14 -3.16 -22.79 -0.03
N GLU A 15 -2.45 -23.92 -0.06
CA GLU A 15 -1.56 -24.32 1.05
C GLU A 15 -0.44 -23.29 1.28
N CYS A 16 0.16 -22.77 0.21
CA CYS A 16 1.16 -21.70 0.33
C CYS A 16 0.54 -20.43 0.96
N ILE A 17 -0.71 -20.10 0.61
CA ILE A 17 -1.43 -18.96 1.19
C ILE A 17 -1.71 -19.18 2.68
N GLN A 18 -2.04 -20.41 3.09
CA GLN A 18 -2.21 -20.75 4.50
C GLN A 18 -0.92 -20.57 5.29
N VAL A 19 0.20 -21.09 4.78
CA VAL A 19 1.53 -20.86 5.40
C VAL A 19 1.83 -19.36 5.49
N TYR A 20 1.55 -18.60 4.43
CA TYR A 20 1.73 -17.15 4.45
C TYR A 20 0.83 -16.45 5.48
N ARG A 21 -0.42 -16.90 5.63
CA ARG A 21 -1.38 -16.38 6.62
C ARG A 21 -0.92 -16.64 8.05
N ASP A 22 -0.37 -17.81 8.34
CA ASP A 22 0.05 -18.20 9.68
C ASP A 22 1.29 -17.42 10.17
N HIS A 23 2.05 -16.82 9.25
CA HIS A 23 3.23 -16.01 9.57
C HIS A 23 2.90 -14.51 9.50
N SER A 24 2.39 -13.96 10.62
CA SER A 24 2.10 -12.52 10.82
C SER A 24 3.25 -11.60 10.38
N ALA A 25 4.51 -12.02 10.61
CA ALA A 25 5.73 -11.32 10.19
C ALA A 25 5.78 -10.96 8.69
N LEU A 26 5.00 -11.67 7.84
CA LEU A 26 4.97 -11.45 6.39
C LEU A 26 3.92 -10.45 5.92
N TRP A 27 2.89 -10.17 6.73
CA TRP A 27 1.72 -9.43 6.25
C TRP A 27 1.09 -8.45 7.25
N GLU A 28 1.32 -8.62 8.55
CA GLU A 28 0.69 -7.81 9.59
C GLU A 28 1.59 -6.63 9.97
N ILE A 29 1.42 -5.49 9.29
CA ILE A 29 2.29 -4.31 9.45
C ILE A 29 2.28 -3.77 10.89
N LYS A 30 1.16 -3.96 11.60
CA LYS A 30 0.96 -3.49 12.98
C LYS A 30 1.58 -4.40 14.05
N SER A 31 2.05 -5.59 13.70
CA SER A 31 2.66 -6.52 14.63
C SER A 31 4.15 -6.22 14.81
N ASP A 32 4.65 -6.39 16.03
CA ASP A 32 6.08 -6.31 16.33
C ASP A 32 6.89 -7.35 15.51
N ASP A 33 6.26 -8.47 15.17
CA ASP A 33 6.86 -9.53 14.36
C ASP A 33 7.21 -9.07 12.94
N TYR A 34 6.48 -8.08 12.41
CA TYR A 34 6.77 -7.50 11.09
C TYR A 34 8.04 -6.64 11.10
N MET A 35 8.34 -6.02 12.25
CA MET A 35 9.55 -5.21 12.44
C MET A 35 10.79 -6.08 12.67
N ASP A 36 10.60 -7.31 13.16
CA ASP A 36 11.69 -8.27 13.36
C ASP A 36 12.16 -8.88 12.03
N ARG A 37 13.34 -8.45 11.60
CA ARG A 37 13.99 -8.94 10.39
C ARG A 37 14.26 -10.45 10.42
N ASN A 38 14.59 -11.01 11.58
CA ASN A 38 14.92 -12.42 11.72
C ASN A 38 13.67 -13.28 11.59
N LYS A 39 12.58 -12.88 12.26
CA LYS A 39 11.28 -13.55 12.11
C LYS A 39 10.78 -13.48 10.67
N LYS A 40 10.92 -12.33 10.02
CA LYS A 40 10.52 -12.18 8.61
C LYS A 40 11.34 -13.06 7.68
N ASN A 41 12.65 -13.13 7.85
CA ASN A 41 13.51 -14.02 7.06
C ASN A 41 13.12 -15.49 7.29
N HIS A 42 12.96 -15.90 8.54
CA HIS A 42 12.55 -17.26 8.89
C HIS A 42 11.20 -17.62 8.27
N ALA A 43 10.22 -16.73 8.35
CA ALA A 43 8.91 -16.93 7.72
C ALA A 43 8.99 -17.08 6.20
N TYR A 44 9.83 -16.29 5.52
CA TYR A 44 10.07 -16.45 4.09
C TYR A 44 10.79 -17.75 3.76
N ASP A 45 11.71 -18.22 4.61
CA ASP A 45 12.39 -19.50 4.41
C ASP A 45 11.43 -20.68 4.54
N VAL A 46 10.51 -20.65 5.51
CA VAL A 46 9.45 -21.66 5.65
C VAL A 46 8.55 -21.67 4.41
N LEU A 47 8.12 -20.49 3.97
CA LEU A 47 7.29 -20.35 2.77
C LEU A 47 8.01 -20.81 1.49
N LEU A 48 9.30 -20.50 1.37
CA LEU A 48 10.13 -20.93 0.25
C LEU A 48 10.26 -22.45 0.20
N LYS A 49 10.55 -23.09 1.34
CA LYS A 49 10.61 -24.56 1.43
C LYS A 49 9.32 -25.21 0.97
N LYS A 50 8.16 -24.68 1.40
CA LYS A 50 6.85 -25.16 0.94
C LYS A 50 6.70 -24.97 -0.57
N TYR A 51 7.07 -23.80 -1.10
CA TYR A 51 6.98 -23.50 -2.53
C TYR A 51 7.88 -24.41 -3.39
N GLN A 52 9.05 -24.78 -2.86
CA GLN A 52 10.01 -25.65 -3.53
C GLN A 52 9.56 -27.12 -3.65
N GLU A 53 8.58 -27.57 -2.87
CA GLU A 53 7.98 -28.92 -3.03
C GLU A 53 7.43 -29.14 -4.45
N ARG A 54 6.91 -28.08 -5.08
CA ARG A 54 6.40 -28.11 -6.47
C ARG A 54 7.36 -27.44 -7.45
N PHE A 55 8.10 -26.42 -7.00
CA PHE A 55 9.04 -25.67 -7.85
C PHE A 55 10.47 -25.72 -7.26
N PRO A 56 11.22 -26.82 -7.46
CA PRO A 56 12.50 -27.04 -6.77
C PRO A 56 13.57 -25.96 -7.04
N THR A 57 13.50 -25.30 -8.19
CA THR A 57 14.43 -24.23 -8.59
C THR A 57 13.98 -22.83 -8.18
N ALA A 58 12.83 -22.71 -7.50
CA ALA A 58 12.31 -21.41 -7.10
C ALA A 58 13.21 -20.76 -6.06
N THR A 59 13.37 -19.45 -6.20
CA THR A 59 14.12 -18.61 -5.26
C THR A 59 13.16 -17.83 -4.35
N LEU A 60 13.72 -17.26 -3.29
CA LEU A 60 12.97 -16.38 -2.38
C LEU A 60 12.37 -15.16 -3.10
N ASP A 61 13.02 -14.68 -4.17
CA ASP A 61 12.53 -13.60 -5.02
C ASP A 61 11.30 -14.03 -5.84
N ASP A 62 11.28 -15.25 -6.36
CA ASP A 62 10.12 -15.79 -7.08
C ASP A 62 8.89 -15.90 -6.19
N VAL A 63 9.08 -16.37 -4.95
CA VAL A 63 8.02 -16.45 -3.94
C VAL A 63 7.50 -15.05 -3.62
N LYS A 64 8.38 -14.08 -3.37
CA LYS A 64 7.99 -12.68 -3.13
C LYS A 64 7.21 -12.10 -4.30
N LYS A 65 7.69 -12.29 -5.53
CA LYS A 65 7.01 -11.83 -6.76
C LYS A 65 5.64 -12.47 -6.90
N LYS A 66 5.53 -13.78 -6.65
CA LYS A 66 4.25 -14.52 -6.69
C LYS A 66 3.25 -13.95 -5.69
N PHE A 67 3.65 -13.81 -4.42
CA PHE A 67 2.77 -13.28 -3.37
C PHE A 67 2.42 -11.81 -3.59
N ASN A 68 3.35 -10.98 -4.07
CA ASN A 68 3.05 -9.59 -4.43
C ASN A 68 2.00 -9.51 -5.56
N SER A 69 2.08 -10.41 -6.53
CA SER A 69 1.10 -10.50 -7.63
C SER A 69 -0.28 -10.92 -7.11
N LEU A 70 -0.34 -11.91 -6.22
CA LEU A 70 -1.58 -12.34 -5.56
C LEU A 70 -2.21 -11.20 -4.75
N ARG A 71 -1.42 -10.50 -3.93
CA ARG A 71 -1.88 -9.33 -3.16
C ARG A 71 -2.42 -8.22 -4.05
N THR A 72 -1.73 -7.92 -5.15
CA THR A 72 -2.16 -6.90 -6.11
C THR A 72 -3.52 -7.24 -6.72
N ASN A 73 -3.72 -8.50 -7.11
CA ASN A 73 -4.99 -8.97 -7.66
C ASN A 73 -6.10 -8.95 -6.60
N TYR A 74 -5.81 -9.44 -5.39
CA TYR A 74 -6.74 -9.40 -4.27
C TYR A 74 -7.20 -7.97 -3.97
N ARG A 75 -6.28 -6.99 -3.89
CA ARG A 75 -6.62 -5.58 -3.65
C ARG A 75 -7.54 -5.00 -4.73
N LYS A 76 -7.27 -5.31 -6.01
CA LYS A 76 -8.11 -4.87 -7.14
C LYS A 76 -9.53 -5.43 -7.02
N GLU A 77 -9.64 -6.71 -6.70
CA GLU A 77 -10.93 -7.38 -6.52
C GLU A 77 -11.68 -6.86 -5.29
N LEU A 78 -10.98 -6.70 -4.15
CA LEU A 78 -11.56 -6.13 -2.93
C LEU A 78 -12.08 -4.71 -3.17
N LYS A 79 -11.40 -3.91 -4.00
CA LYS A 79 -11.89 -2.58 -4.41
C LYS A 79 -13.23 -2.69 -5.15
N LYS A 80 -13.36 -3.58 -6.14
CA LYS A 80 -14.62 -3.77 -6.89
C LYS A 80 -15.77 -4.18 -5.97
N VAL A 81 -15.53 -5.13 -5.06
CA VAL A 81 -16.51 -5.56 -4.05
C VAL A 81 -16.92 -4.40 -3.15
N ASN A 82 -15.97 -3.57 -2.70
CA ASN A 82 -16.26 -2.42 -1.85
C ASN A 82 -17.00 -1.30 -2.61
N ASP A 83 -16.66 -1.07 -3.88
CA ASP A 83 -17.28 -0.02 -4.70
C ASP A 83 -18.72 -0.39 -5.06
N SER A 84 -19.02 -1.67 -5.37
CA SER A 84 -20.40 -2.11 -5.61
C SER A 84 -21.29 -1.97 -4.38
N ARG A 85 -20.73 -2.14 -3.17
CA ARG A 85 -21.44 -1.92 -1.91
C ARG A 85 -21.76 -0.45 -1.65
N LYS A 86 -20.94 0.48 -2.15
CA LYS A 86 -21.10 1.93 -1.91
C LYS A 86 -22.09 2.59 -2.87
N SER A 87 -22.28 2.04 -4.07
CA SER A 87 -23.16 2.63 -5.09
C SER A 87 -24.66 2.50 -4.80
N GLY A 88 -25.05 2.04 -3.60
CA GLY A 88 -26.45 1.87 -3.21
C GLY A 88 -27.17 0.77 -3.99
N ALA A 89 -26.41 -0.12 -4.63
CA ALA A 89 -26.97 -1.28 -5.30
C ALA A 89 -27.63 -2.20 -4.26
N GLY A 90 -28.79 -2.78 -4.58
CA GLY A 90 -29.46 -3.73 -3.71
C GLY A 90 -28.52 -4.88 -3.32
N LEU A 91 -28.81 -5.60 -2.23
CA LEU A 91 -28.01 -6.75 -1.77
C LEU A 91 -27.74 -7.80 -2.88
N GLU A 92 -28.58 -7.84 -3.91
CA GLU A 92 -28.50 -8.73 -5.07
C GLU A 92 -27.49 -8.29 -6.15
N ASP A 93 -27.01 -7.03 -6.13
CA ASP A 93 -26.07 -6.46 -7.11
C ASP A 93 -24.62 -6.31 -6.59
N ILE A 94 -24.32 -6.90 -5.42
CA ILE A 94 -22.96 -6.85 -4.89
C ILE A 94 -22.05 -7.73 -5.74
N TYR A 95 -20.98 -7.13 -6.30
CA TYR A 95 -19.98 -7.86 -7.07
C TYR A 95 -19.35 -8.98 -6.25
N GLN A 96 -19.41 -10.21 -6.76
CA GLN A 96 -18.73 -11.36 -6.19
C GLN A 96 -17.40 -11.58 -6.94
N SER A 97 -16.29 -11.67 -6.20
CA SER A 97 -14.99 -11.96 -6.82
C SER A 97 -14.97 -13.37 -7.40
N HIS A 98 -14.45 -13.51 -8.62
CA HIS A 98 -14.22 -14.80 -9.27
C HIS A 98 -12.84 -15.40 -8.95
N LEU A 99 -12.05 -14.77 -8.07
CA LEU A 99 -10.78 -15.33 -7.65
C LEU A 99 -11.01 -16.53 -6.72
N TRP A 100 -10.56 -17.71 -7.15
CA TRP A 100 -10.68 -18.95 -6.37
C TRP A 100 -9.94 -18.93 -5.02
N TYR A 101 -8.99 -18.01 -4.82
CA TYR A 101 -8.28 -17.78 -3.56
C TYR A 101 -8.75 -16.52 -2.80
N PHE A 102 -9.82 -15.85 -3.25
CA PHE A 102 -10.25 -14.57 -2.67
C PHE A 102 -10.52 -14.68 -1.16
N ASN A 103 -11.25 -15.73 -0.77
CA ASN A 103 -11.62 -15.97 0.62
C ASN A 103 -10.40 -16.29 1.48
N GLU A 104 -9.44 -17.06 0.96
CA GLU A 104 -8.21 -17.38 1.67
C GLU A 104 -7.34 -16.14 1.93
N MET A 105 -7.36 -15.15 1.03
CA MET A 105 -6.64 -13.89 1.23
C MET A 105 -7.41 -12.83 2.03
N HIS A 106 -8.60 -13.16 2.55
CA HIS A 106 -9.45 -12.17 3.20
C HIS A 106 -8.84 -11.58 4.49
N PHE A 107 -7.92 -12.30 5.14
CA PHE A 107 -7.18 -11.80 6.32
C PHE A 107 -6.37 -10.53 6.03
N LEU A 108 -6.06 -10.25 4.76
CA LEU A 108 -5.37 -9.02 4.35
C LEU A 108 -6.27 -7.78 4.29
N ARG A 109 -7.60 -7.94 4.41
CA ARG A 109 -8.57 -6.85 4.25
C ARG A 109 -8.24 -5.60 5.08
N ASP A 110 -7.89 -5.81 6.34
CA ASP A 110 -7.64 -4.72 7.30
C ASP A 110 -6.26 -4.07 7.10
N GLN A 111 -5.35 -4.74 6.37
CA GLN A 111 -4.04 -4.21 5.98
C GLN A 111 -4.11 -3.45 4.65
N GLU A 112 -5.02 -3.85 3.75
CA GLU A 112 -5.13 -3.34 2.37
C GLU A 112 -6.16 -2.22 2.22
N THR A 113 -6.94 -1.92 3.26
CA THR A 113 -7.79 -0.72 3.28
C THR A 113 -6.91 0.48 3.65
N PRO A 114 -6.67 1.45 2.73
CA PRO A 114 -5.98 2.66 3.10
C PRO A 114 -6.81 3.37 4.17
N ALA A 115 -6.19 3.79 5.27
CA ALA A 115 -6.77 4.87 6.06
C ALA A 115 -7.07 6.01 5.08
N LYS A 116 -8.33 6.49 5.05
CA LYS A 116 -8.77 7.55 4.13
C LYS A 116 -7.67 8.61 4.04
N SER A 117 -7.12 8.83 2.84
CA SER A 117 -6.12 9.88 2.63
C SER A 117 -6.67 11.17 3.24
N ARG A 118 -6.01 11.68 4.30
CA ARG A 118 -6.28 13.04 4.76
C ARG A 118 -5.75 13.95 3.66
N SER A 119 -6.67 14.51 2.87
CA SER A 119 -6.31 15.52 1.88
C SER A 119 -5.76 16.72 2.64
N THR A 120 -4.44 16.95 2.59
CA THR A 120 -3.85 18.19 3.11
C THR A 120 -4.10 19.29 2.08
N LEU A 121 -5.35 19.76 1.96
CA LEU A 121 -5.60 21.08 1.41
C LEU A 121 -5.16 22.08 2.48
N GLN A 122 -3.92 22.52 2.35
CA GLN A 122 -3.34 23.59 3.13
C GLN A 122 -4.13 24.87 2.81
N ILE A 123 -5.12 25.21 3.65
CA ILE A 123 -5.79 26.51 3.62
C ILE A 123 -4.73 27.53 4.05
N LEU A 124 -4.07 28.14 3.08
CA LEU A 124 -3.31 29.36 3.35
C LEU A 124 -4.31 30.44 3.78
N PRO A 125 -4.10 31.13 4.91
CA PRO A 125 -4.95 32.25 5.27
C PRO A 125 -4.80 33.36 4.21
N PRO A 126 -5.89 34.06 3.86
CA PRO A 126 -5.83 35.14 2.88
C PRO A 126 -4.87 36.24 3.35
N PRO A 127 -4.10 36.86 2.43
CA PRO A 127 -3.19 37.93 2.79
C PRO A 127 -3.98 39.09 3.39
N LYS A 128 -3.53 39.56 4.56
CA LYS A 128 -4.10 40.73 5.22
C LYS A 128 -3.86 41.95 4.33
N VAL A 129 -4.94 42.49 3.78
CA VAL A 129 -4.96 43.84 3.20
C VAL A 129 -4.70 44.82 4.34
N ALA A 130 -3.54 45.47 4.33
CA ALA A 130 -3.28 46.66 5.11
C ALA A 130 -3.27 47.85 4.14
N ASN A 131 -4.40 48.55 4.08
CA ASN A 131 -4.43 49.94 3.62
C ASN A 131 -3.75 50.80 4.68
N THR A 132 -2.72 51.55 4.31
CA THR A 132 -2.48 52.89 4.87
C THR A 132 -1.91 53.79 3.78
N SER A 133 -2.64 54.87 3.59
CA SER A 133 -2.38 56.05 2.77
C SER A 133 -1.08 56.79 3.07
N ASN A 134 -0.55 57.38 2.00
CA ASN A 134 0.02 58.73 1.88
C ASN A 134 1.53 59.00 2.12
N VAL A 135 2.00 59.79 1.14
CA VAL A 135 3.03 60.85 1.09
C VAL A 135 4.52 60.50 1.03
N ASP A 136 5.11 61.09 -0.03
CA ASP A 136 6.47 61.66 -0.19
C ASP A 136 7.67 60.93 0.42
N ASP A 137 8.62 60.55 -0.43
CA ASP A 137 9.81 61.38 -0.60
C ASP A 137 10.71 60.80 -1.72
N GLN A 138 11.12 61.67 -2.64
CA GLN A 138 12.05 61.36 -3.71
C GLN A 138 13.32 62.16 -3.49
N ILE A 139 14.44 61.44 -3.60
CA ILE A 139 15.79 61.90 -3.99
C ILE A 139 16.76 62.19 -2.83
N ASP A 140 17.64 61.20 -2.63
CA ASP A 140 18.99 61.29 -2.11
C ASP A 140 19.80 62.41 -2.80
N GLU A 141 20.81 62.98 -2.13
CA GLU A 141 22.22 62.64 -2.40
C GLU A 141 23.20 63.74 -1.89
N ILE A 142 24.29 63.23 -1.32
CA ILE A 142 25.66 63.76 -1.16
C ILE A 142 25.97 65.01 -0.32
N THR A 143 26.56 64.72 0.85
CA THR A 143 27.60 65.54 1.50
C THR A 143 28.96 64.84 1.37
N GLU A 144 29.94 65.47 0.72
CA GLU A 144 31.37 65.16 0.86
C GLU A 144 32.16 66.50 0.80
N THR A 145 32.56 67.04 1.97
CA THR A 145 33.89 66.95 2.62
C THR A 145 34.95 67.86 1.99
N VAL A 146 35.31 68.93 2.70
CA VAL A 146 36.56 69.72 2.54
C VAL A 146 37.27 69.60 3.90
N GLY A 147 38.44 68.96 3.99
CA GLY A 147 39.76 69.59 3.85
C GLY A 147 40.42 69.64 5.24
N GLU A 148 41.30 68.69 5.58
CA GLU A 148 42.75 68.70 5.34
C GLU A 148 43.53 69.59 6.34
N VAL A 149 44.49 68.95 7.00
CA VAL A 149 45.76 69.53 7.45
C VAL A 149 46.87 68.63 6.96
#